data_AF-A0A2K3IZD5-F1
#
_entry.id   AF-A0A2K3IZD5-F1
#
_cell.length_a   1.000
_cell.length_b   1.000
_cell.length_c   1.000
_cell.angle_alpha   90.00
_cell.angle_beta   90.00
_cell.angle_gamma   90.00
#
_symmetry.space_group_name_H-M   'P 1'
#
loop_
_entity.id
_entity.type
_entity.pdbx_description
1 polymer ?
#
loop_
_entity_poly.entity_id
_entity_poly.type
_entity_poly.pdbx_seq_one_letter_code
_entity_poly.pdbx_strand_id
1 'polypeptide(L)'
;CIITCPVYRKTNPIVLEHVTTISTPGDVVDAIVTNQGIAINPKRTDLIEKCKGKINIVPIEDLKNIAYQETGGPQKLEFEDKLVGCTKWFDGTVLDNIWKVKGLD
;
A
#
# COMPACT_ATOMS: atom_id res chain seq x y z
N CYS A 1 4.21 4.83 -12.16
CA CYS A 1 2.99 3.97 -12.16
C CYS A 1 1.86 4.65 -11.38
N ILE A 2 0.58 4.46 -11.76
CA ILE A 2 -0.58 4.93 -10.98
C ILE A 2 -1.38 3.71 -10.52
N ILE A 3 -1.71 3.66 -9.23
CA ILE A 3 -2.50 2.59 -8.62
C ILE A 3 -3.92 3.09 -8.35
N THR A 4 -4.93 2.35 -8.79
CA THR A 4 -6.34 2.64 -8.51
C THR A 4 -6.90 1.61 -7.55
N CYS A 5 -7.37 2.05 -6.38
CA CYS A 5 -7.97 1.15 -5.40
C CYS A 5 -8.94 1.89 -4.48
N PRO A 6 -9.97 1.21 -3.93
CA PRO A 6 -10.70 1.77 -2.81
C PRO A 6 -9.80 1.87 -1.59
N VAL A 7 -10.16 2.70 -0.62
CA VAL A 7 -9.41 2.84 0.64
C VAL A 7 -9.49 1.57 1.50
N TYR A 8 -10.61 0.85 1.45
CA TYR A 8 -10.83 -0.44 2.11
C TYR A 8 -11.82 -1.31 1.31
N ARG A 9 -11.90 -2.60 1.65
CA ARG A 9 -12.91 -3.54 1.14
C ARG A 9 -13.54 -4.31 2.30
N LYS A 10 -14.84 -4.10 2.54
CA LYS A 10 -15.54 -4.62 3.74
C LYS A 10 -14.77 -4.21 5.00
N THR A 11 -14.28 -5.16 5.78
CA THR A 11 -13.49 -4.93 7.00
C THR A 11 -11.98 -4.96 6.76
N ASN A 12 -11.52 -4.99 5.50
CA ASN A 12 -10.09 -5.08 5.20
C ASN A 12 -9.54 -3.74 4.66
N PRO A 13 -8.61 -3.06 5.36
CA PRO A 13 -7.99 -1.85 4.87
C PRO A 13 -7.07 -2.16 3.68
N ILE A 14 -7.13 -1.35 2.63
CA ILE A 14 -6.26 -1.46 1.44
C ILE A 14 -5.09 -0.47 1.52
N VAL A 15 -5.32 0.71 2.10
CA VAL A 15 -4.24 1.64 2.46
C VAL A 15 -3.92 1.43 3.93
N LEU A 16 -2.69 1.05 4.23
CA LEU A 16 -2.21 0.64 5.55
C LEU A 16 -0.77 1.10 5.78
N GLU A 17 -0.35 1.16 7.05
CA GLU A 17 1.00 1.56 7.46
C GLU A 17 2.08 0.64 6.88
N HIS A 18 1.86 -0.67 6.98
CA HIS A 18 2.79 -1.69 6.51
C HIS A 18 2.04 -2.77 5.74
N VAL A 19 2.46 -3.01 4.50
CA VAL A 19 1.95 -4.12 3.69
C VAL A 19 2.53 -5.44 4.19
N THR A 20 1.81 -6.53 3.98
CA THR A 20 2.29 -7.88 4.33
C THR A 20 3.41 -8.36 3.41
N THR A 21 3.42 -7.91 2.15
CA THR A 21 4.43 -8.33 1.16
C THR A 21 4.68 -7.21 0.18
N ILE A 22 5.96 -6.90 -0.05
CA ILE A 22 6.39 -5.93 -1.05
C ILE A 22 6.56 -6.66 -2.39
N SER A 23 5.65 -6.40 -3.34
CA SER A 23 5.77 -6.86 -4.73
C SER A 23 6.29 -5.76 -5.65
N THR A 24 6.00 -4.50 -5.33
CA THR A 24 6.43 -3.31 -6.08
C THR A 24 7.00 -2.29 -5.10
N PRO A 25 8.23 -1.81 -5.28
CA PRO A 25 8.79 -0.73 -4.47
C PRO A 25 7.95 0.55 -4.57
N GLY A 26 7.72 1.23 -3.44
CA GLY A 26 6.97 2.49 -3.43
C GLY A 26 7.60 3.60 -4.28
N ASP A 27 8.92 3.52 -4.49
CA ASP A 27 9.70 4.50 -5.26
C ASP A 27 9.35 4.55 -6.76
N VAL A 28 8.72 3.51 -7.30
CA VAL A 28 8.26 3.48 -8.70
C VAL A 28 6.74 3.75 -8.85
N VAL A 29 6.06 3.96 -7.72
CA VAL A 29 4.64 4.34 -7.67
C VAL A 29 4.54 5.86 -7.56
N ASP A 30 3.90 6.47 -8.54
CA ASP A 30 3.78 7.93 -8.63
C ASP A 30 2.57 8.46 -7.89
N ALA A 31 1.46 7.73 -7.91
CA ALA A 31 0.23 8.13 -7.26
C ALA A 31 -0.69 6.94 -6.97
N ILE A 32 -1.53 7.10 -5.95
CA ILE A 32 -2.66 6.23 -5.62
C ILE A 32 -3.94 7.04 -5.75
N VAL A 33 -4.87 6.55 -6.56
CA VAL A 33 -6.19 7.16 -6.80
C VAL A 33 -7.24 6.32 -6.10
N THR A 34 -7.97 6.96 -5.18
CA THR A 34 -9.02 6.31 -4.39
C THR A 34 -10.34 7.04 -4.49
N ASN A 35 -11.39 6.43 -3.93
CA ASN A 35 -12.70 7.07 -3.79
C ASN A 35 -12.73 8.21 -2.75
N GLN A 36 -11.66 8.41 -1.96
CA GLN A 36 -11.56 9.45 -0.92
C GLN A 36 -10.53 10.53 -1.24
N GLY A 37 -9.87 10.46 -2.40
CA GLY A 37 -8.83 11.40 -2.80
C GLY A 37 -7.66 10.71 -3.51
N ILE A 38 -6.70 11.52 -3.93
CA ILE A 38 -5.52 11.09 -4.66
C ILE A 38 -4.28 11.41 -3.82
N ALA A 39 -3.49 10.39 -3.49
CA ALA A 39 -2.19 10.58 -2.86
C ALA A 39 -1.11 10.52 -3.94
N ILE A 40 -0.37 11.61 -4.13
CA ILE A 40 0.78 11.66 -5.04
C ILE A 40 2.04 11.41 -4.21
N ASN A 41 2.94 10.57 -4.71
CA ASN A 41 4.23 10.30 -4.08
C ASN A 41 4.98 11.64 -3.89
N PRO A 42 5.45 11.98 -2.67
CA PRO A 42 6.16 13.22 -2.40
C PRO A 42 7.40 13.45 -3.29
N LYS A 43 8.00 12.37 -3.82
CA LYS A 43 9.12 12.44 -4.78
C LYS A 43 8.73 13.00 -6.15
N ARG A 44 7.43 13.06 -6.47
CA ARG A 44 6.87 13.54 -7.75
C ARG A 44 6.38 14.99 -7.66
N THR A 45 7.27 15.90 -7.28
CA THR A 45 6.97 17.34 -7.17
C THR A 45 6.44 17.94 -8.49
N ASP A 46 6.89 17.41 -9.62
CA ASP A 46 6.41 17.79 -10.95
C ASP A 46 4.91 17.52 -11.15
N LEU A 47 4.40 16.41 -10.60
CA LEU A 47 2.98 16.07 -10.66
C LEU A 47 2.17 16.88 -9.65
N ILE A 48 2.70 17.04 -8.43
CA ILE A 48 2.06 17.83 -7.38
C ILE A 48 1.77 19.25 -7.88
N GLU A 49 2.77 19.93 -8.46
CA GLU A 49 2.60 21.29 -8.97
C GLU A 49 1.64 21.37 -10.17
N LYS A 50 1.70 20.39 -11.09
CA LYS A 50 0.80 20.36 -12.27
C LYS A 50 -0.66 20.11 -11.89
N CYS A 51 -0.91 19.34 -10.83
CA CYS A 51 -2.24 18.92 -10.39
C CYS A 51 -2.83 19.77 -9.26
N LYS A 52 -2.01 20.63 -8.64
CA LYS A 52 -2.43 21.53 -7.56
C LYS A 52 -3.67 22.34 -7.93
N GLY A 53 -4.69 22.28 -7.07
CA GLY A 53 -5.97 22.98 -7.28
C GLY A 53 -6.87 22.42 -8.38
N LYS A 54 -6.45 21.34 -9.08
CA LYS A 54 -7.24 20.70 -10.16
C LYS A 54 -7.92 19.41 -9.70
N ILE A 55 -7.32 18.72 -8.73
CA ILE A 55 -7.82 17.46 -8.16
C ILE A 55 -7.66 17.49 -6.65
N ASN A 56 -8.41 16.64 -5.94
CA ASN A 56 -8.29 16.49 -4.49
C ASN A 56 -7.04 15.68 -4.14
N ILE A 57 -5.91 16.37 -3.95
CA ILE A 57 -4.65 15.78 -3.49
C ILE A 57 -4.67 15.73 -1.97
N VAL A 58 -4.46 14.54 -1.41
CA VAL A 58 -4.42 14.30 0.04
C VAL A 58 -3.15 13.54 0.44
N PRO A 59 -2.65 13.69 1.68
CA PRO A 59 -1.64 12.80 2.24
C PRO A 59 -2.10 11.33 2.18
N ILE A 60 -1.18 10.40 1.94
CA ILE A 60 -1.49 8.96 1.96
C ILE A 60 -1.89 8.50 3.36
N GLU A 61 -1.38 9.19 4.39
CA GLU A 61 -1.69 8.97 5.79
C GLU A 61 -3.17 9.24 6.10
N ASP A 62 -3.80 10.22 5.44
CA ASP A 62 -5.23 10.49 5.60
C ASP A 62 -6.07 9.35 5.03
N LEU A 63 -5.68 8.83 3.86
CA LEU A 63 -6.32 7.66 3.27
C LEU A 63 -6.19 6.42 4.18
N LYS A 64 -5.01 6.20 4.76
CA LYS A 64 -4.78 5.14 5.75
C LYS A 64 -5.66 5.33 6.98
N ASN A 65 -5.74 6.54 7.53
CA ASN A 65 -6.52 6.83 8.72
C ASN A 65 -8.01 6.57 8.48
N ILE A 66 -8.53 6.99 7.32
CA ILE A 66 -9.90 6.65 6.90
C ILE A 66 -10.08 5.14 6.82
N ALA A 67 -9.14 4.41 6.21
CA ALA A 67 -9.20 2.96 6.15
C ALA A 67 -9.32 2.33 7.55
N TYR A 68 -8.53 2.83 8.51
CA TYR A 68 -8.48 2.27 9.86
C TYR A 68 -9.72 2.61 10.68
N GLN A 69 -10.25 3.82 10.54
CA GLN A 69 -11.51 4.21 11.18
C GLN A 69 -12.67 3.32 10.74
N GLU A 70 -12.72 2.97 9.46
CA GLU A 70 -13.81 2.21 8.86
C GLU A 70 -13.70 0.70 9.10
N THR A 71 -12.46 0.18 9.24
CA THR A 71 -12.20 -1.26 9.33
C THR A 71 -11.80 -1.74 10.72
N GLY A 72 -11.41 -0.84 11.62
CA GLY A 72 -10.75 -1.18 12.87
C GLY A 72 -9.24 -1.45 12.71
N GLY A 73 -8.69 -1.24 11.51
CA GLY A 73 -7.29 -1.49 11.19
C GLY A 73 -7.01 -2.89 10.63
N PRO A 74 -5.75 -3.19 10.28
CA PRO A 74 -5.40 -4.47 9.68
C PRO A 74 -5.46 -5.58 10.71
N GLN A 75 -5.91 -6.77 10.29
CA GLN A 75 -5.83 -7.96 11.12
C GLN A 75 -4.36 -8.27 11.44
N LYS A 76 -4.05 -8.46 12.72
CA LYS A 76 -2.72 -8.91 13.14
C LYS A 76 -2.53 -10.38 12.74
N LEU A 77 -1.50 -10.64 11.95
CA LEU A 77 -1.07 -11.99 11.58
C LEU A 77 0.15 -12.39 12.40
N GLU A 78 0.19 -13.65 12.83
CA GLU A 78 1.39 -14.27 13.41
C GLU A 78 2.02 -15.18 12.36
N PHE A 79 3.35 -15.09 12.23
CA PHE A 79 4.13 -15.88 11.29
C PHE A 79 5.03 -16.87 12.02
N GLU A 80 5.23 -18.04 11.41
CA GLU A 80 6.26 -19.01 11.80
C GLU A 80 7.59 -18.65 11.12
N ASP A 81 8.71 -19.11 11.69
CA ASP A 81 10.05 -18.99 11.08
C ASP A 81 10.28 -20.02 9.96
N LYS A 82 9.32 -20.10 9.04
CA LYS A 82 9.36 -20.97 7.87
C LYS A 82 9.11 -20.13 6.62
N LEU A 83 10.15 -20.00 5.80
CA LEU A 83 10.05 -19.35 4.50
C LEU A 83 9.22 -20.22 3.54
N VAL A 84 8.20 -19.63 2.91
CA VAL A 84 7.35 -20.29 1.91
C VAL A 84 7.49 -19.68 0.51
N GLY A 85 8.13 -18.52 0.41
CA GLY A 85 8.42 -17.88 -0.87
C GLY A 85 9.22 -16.59 -0.73
N CYS A 86 9.56 -15.99 -1.86
CA CYS A 86 10.14 -14.65 -1.91
C CYS A 86 9.59 -13.89 -3.12
N THR A 87 9.49 -12.57 -3.02
CA THR A 87 9.24 -11.71 -4.16
C THR A 87 10.57 -11.22 -4.71
N LYS A 88 10.69 -11.25 -6.04
CA LYS A 88 11.86 -10.73 -6.75
C LYS A 88 11.44 -9.62 -7.68
N TRP A 89 12.32 -8.65 -7.84
CA TRP A 89 12.23 -7.66 -8.88
C TRP A 89 12.65 -8.25 -10.23
N PHE A 90 12.39 -7.54 -11.32
CA PHE A 90 12.66 -8.04 -12.68
C PHE A 90 14.15 -8.31 -12.94
N ASP A 91 15.04 -7.65 -12.20
CA ASP A 91 16.49 -7.84 -12.26
C ASP A 91 17.01 -8.97 -11.35
N GLY A 92 16.10 -9.67 -10.65
CA GLY A 92 16.42 -10.76 -9.74
C GLY A 92 16.69 -10.33 -8.29
N THR A 93 16.70 -9.02 -7.99
CA THR A 93 16.82 -8.50 -6.61
C THR A 93 15.69 -9.07 -5.75
N VAL A 94 16.03 -9.64 -4.59
CA VAL A 94 15.00 -10.07 -3.62
C VAL A 94 14.42 -8.83 -2.96
N LEU A 95 13.11 -8.65 -3.09
CA LEU A 95 12.38 -7.53 -2.48
C LEU A 95 11.87 -7.88 -1.09
N ASP A 96 11.30 -9.08 -0.94
CA ASP A 96 10.67 -9.50 0.30
C ASP A 96 10.62 -11.02 0.44
N ASN A 97 10.47 -11.48 1.68
CA ASN A 97 10.35 -12.88 2.06
C ASN A 97 8.95 -13.16 2.57
N ILE A 98 8.34 -14.24 2.10
CA ILE A 98 6.98 -14.65 2.49
C ILE A 98 7.10 -15.79 3.51
N TRP A 99 6.54 -15.56 4.69
CA TRP A 99 6.61 -16.47 5.83
C TRP A 99 5.30 -17.24 6.01
N LYS A 100 5.38 -18.48 6.51
CA LYS A 100 4.19 -19.28 6.81
C LYS A 100 3.35 -18.60 7.89
N VAL A 101 2.06 -18.43 7.62
CA VAL A 101 1.10 -17.94 8.63
C VAL A 101 0.84 -19.06 9.64
N LYS A 102 0.89 -18.72 10.92
CA LYS A 102 0.63 -19.67 12.01
C LYS A 102 -0.85 -20.11 11.99
N GLY A 103 -1.09 -21.41 12.10
CA GLY A 103 -2.45 -21.98 12.15
C GLY A 103 -3.15 -22.13 10.79
N LEU A 104 -2.42 -21.92 9.69
CA LEU A 104 -2.82 -22.40 8.36
C LEU A 104 -2.03 -23.69 8.07
N ASP A 105 -2.76 -24.81 7.99
CA ASP A 105 -2.26 -26.11 7.53
C ASP A 105 -2.38 -26.25 6.00
#